data_AF-A0A7T8GPP8-F1
#
_entry.id   AF-A0A7T8GPP8-F1
#
_cell.length_a   1.000
_cell.length_b   1.000
_cell.length_c   1.000
_cell.angle_alpha   90.00
_cell.angle_beta   90.00
_cell.angle_gamma   90.00
#
_symmetry.space_group_name_H-M   'P 1'
#
loop_
_entity.id
_entity.type
_entity.pdbx_description
1 polymer ?
#
loop_
_entity_poly.entity_id
_entity_poly.type
_entity_poly.pdbx_seq_one_letter_code
_entity_poly.pdbx_strand_id
1 'polypeptide(L)'
;MIPPEEGYRPDPVSDLDQTGHLITGPGARKEMGDAASSAALMGGIGKLSSEHLAGIQKAKKYAMEQSIKMVLMKQTLAHQQAQAKTLQKHQAIVLMCRVYVGSINFEVKEDAIKEAFLPLGPIRSISMSWDPITQR
;
A
#
# COMPACT_ATOMS: atom_id res chain seq x y z
N MET A 1 36.35 -26.25 -47.97
CA MET A 1 35.39 -27.26 -48.43
C MET A 1 34.41 -27.47 -47.28
N ILE A 2 33.24 -26.84 -47.35
CA ILE A 2 32.22 -26.79 -46.29
C ILE A 2 30.96 -27.45 -46.89
N PRO A 3 30.33 -28.43 -46.21
CA PRO A 3 29.15 -29.14 -46.74
C PRO A 3 27.89 -28.25 -46.73
N PRO A 4 26.91 -28.49 -47.61
CA PRO A 4 25.69 -27.69 -47.66
C PRO A 4 24.77 -27.97 -46.46
N GLU A 5 24.23 -26.91 -45.86
CA GLU A 5 23.14 -26.99 -44.87
C GLU A 5 21.86 -27.51 -45.54
N GLU A 6 21.57 -28.80 -45.35
CA GLU A 6 20.23 -29.34 -45.52
C GLU A 6 19.36 -28.87 -44.35
N GLY A 7 18.48 -27.89 -44.59
CA GLY A 7 17.51 -27.54 -43.54
C GLY A 7 16.55 -26.39 -43.85
N TYR A 8 16.89 -25.47 -44.75
CA TYR A 8 16.02 -24.33 -45.02
C TYR A 8 15.39 -24.41 -46.42
N ARG A 9 14.10 -24.75 -46.47
CA ARG A 9 13.28 -24.62 -47.67
C ARG A 9 12.59 -23.25 -47.64
N PRO A 10 12.88 -22.33 -48.59
CA PRO A 10 12.26 -21.02 -48.62
C PRO A 10 10.81 -21.05 -49.15
N ASP A 11 10.43 -22.10 -49.87
CA ASP A 11 9.13 -22.19 -50.54
C ASP A 11 8.10 -23.01 -49.74
N PRO A 12 6.84 -22.53 -49.66
CA PRO A 12 5.76 -23.26 -48.99
C PRO A 12 5.51 -24.62 -49.67
N VAL A 13 5.47 -25.68 -48.87
CA VAL A 13 5.28 -27.06 -49.35
C VAL A 13 3.89 -27.18 -49.97
N SER A 14 3.83 -27.31 -51.30
CA SER A 14 2.58 -27.35 -52.08
C SER A 14 2.11 -28.77 -52.42
N ASP A 15 2.99 -29.76 -52.25
CA ASP A 15 2.77 -31.16 -52.71
C ASP A 15 2.25 -32.10 -51.61
N LEU A 16 1.55 -31.58 -50.61
CA LEU A 16 0.92 -32.39 -49.56
C LEU A 16 -0.60 -32.34 -49.69
N ASP A 17 -1.17 -33.44 -50.18
CA ASP A 17 -2.62 -33.64 -50.11
C ASP A 17 -3.03 -33.94 -48.66
N GLN A 18 -3.94 -33.13 -48.14
CA GLN A 18 -4.44 -33.31 -46.78
C GLN A 18 -5.33 -34.55 -46.71
N THR A 19 -4.79 -35.66 -46.19
CA THR A 19 -5.56 -36.88 -45.96
C THR A 19 -6.17 -36.84 -44.55
N GLY A 20 -7.44 -36.46 -44.45
CA GLY A 20 -8.23 -36.57 -43.22
C GLY A 20 -8.92 -35.28 -42.78
N HIS A 21 -9.82 -35.40 -41.82
CA HIS A 21 -10.64 -34.28 -41.35
C HIS A 21 -9.81 -33.27 -40.55
N LEU A 22 -9.72 -32.03 -41.05
CA LEU A 22 -9.12 -30.92 -40.30
C LEU A 22 -10.01 -30.52 -39.12
N ILE A 23 -9.53 -30.69 -37.89
CA ILE A 23 -10.21 -30.17 -36.71
C ILE A 23 -9.57 -28.83 -36.35
N THR A 24 -10.25 -27.74 -36.69
CA THR A 24 -9.82 -26.39 -36.31
C THR A 24 -10.06 -26.17 -34.82
N GLY A 25 -9.00 -25.91 -34.05
CA GLY A 25 -9.11 -25.53 -32.65
C GLY A 25 -9.76 -24.13 -32.47
N PRO A 26 -10.09 -23.74 -31.23
CA PRO A 26 -10.84 -22.51 -30.91
C PRO A 26 -10.20 -21.16 -31.31
N GLY A 27 -9.12 -21.15 -32.09
CA GLY A 27 -8.48 -19.93 -32.63
C GLY A 27 -8.11 -20.01 -34.11
N ALA A 28 -8.48 -21.08 -34.82
CA ALA A 28 -7.94 -21.37 -36.15
C ALA A 28 -8.68 -20.71 -37.34
N ARG A 29 -9.64 -19.80 -37.10
CA ARG A 29 -10.28 -19.03 -38.18
C ARG A 29 -10.40 -17.57 -37.76
N LYS A 30 -9.44 -16.75 -38.20
CA LYS A 30 -9.56 -15.29 -38.20
C LYS A 30 -9.40 -14.80 -39.63
N GLU A 31 -10.29 -15.25 -40.51
CA GLU A 31 -10.44 -14.66 -41.84
C GLU A 31 -11.61 -13.68 -41.82
N MET A 32 -11.28 -12.47 -42.21
CA MET A 32 -12.10 -11.28 -42.26
C MET A 32 -13.07 -11.39 -43.44
N GLY A 33 -14.38 -11.28 -43.18
CA GLY A 33 -15.39 -11.06 -44.22
C GLY A 33 -16.51 -12.10 -44.18
N ASP A 34 -17.47 -11.88 -43.27
CA ASP A 34 -18.90 -12.18 -43.46
C ASP A 34 -19.61 -11.86 -42.13
N ALA A 35 -20.68 -11.08 -42.17
CA ALA A 35 -21.42 -10.61 -40.98
C ALA A 35 -21.97 -11.75 -40.09
N ALA A 36 -22.01 -12.98 -40.60
CA ALA A 36 -22.33 -14.18 -39.83
C ALA A 36 -21.19 -14.63 -38.89
N SER A 37 -19.93 -14.34 -39.23
CA SER A 37 -18.77 -14.68 -38.40
C SER A 37 -18.61 -13.71 -37.22
N SER A 38 -19.02 -12.44 -37.35
CA SER A 38 -19.14 -11.53 -36.21
C SER A 38 -20.25 -11.94 -35.24
N ALA A 39 -21.29 -12.62 -35.72
CA ALA A 39 -22.32 -13.20 -34.86
C ALA A 39 -21.85 -14.50 -34.17
N ALA A 40 -20.86 -15.22 -34.71
CA ALA A 40 -20.22 -16.35 -34.03
C ALA A 40 -19.16 -15.90 -33.02
N LEU A 41 -18.37 -14.87 -33.36
CA LEU A 41 -17.38 -14.25 -32.47
C LEU A 41 -18.04 -13.39 -31.36
N MET A 42 -19.21 -12.83 -31.61
CA MET A 42 -20.06 -12.14 -30.62
C MET A 42 -21.21 -13.03 -30.09
N GLY A 43 -21.34 -14.26 -30.57
CA GLY A 43 -22.37 -15.23 -30.15
C GLY A 43 -21.90 -16.18 -29.06
N GLY A 44 -20.62 -16.11 -28.69
CA GLY A 44 -20.01 -16.94 -27.66
C GLY A 44 -19.98 -16.31 -26.26
N ILE A 45 -20.44 -15.08 -26.08
CA ILE A 45 -20.83 -14.61 -24.74
C ILE A 45 -22.32 -14.88 -24.64
N GLY A 46 -22.68 -16.16 -24.49
CA GLY A 46 -24.04 -16.55 -24.19
C GLY A 46 -24.56 -15.65 -23.08
N LYS A 47 -25.72 -15.02 -23.30
CA LYS A 47 -26.40 -14.13 -22.35
C LYS A 47 -26.16 -14.71 -20.96
N LEU A 48 -25.45 -13.97 -20.10
CA LEU A 48 -25.07 -14.45 -18.76
C LEU A 48 -26.28 -15.16 -18.16
N SER A 49 -26.18 -16.48 -18.00
CA SER A 49 -27.23 -17.24 -17.32
C SER A 49 -27.60 -16.47 -16.06
N SER A 50 -28.89 -16.41 -15.71
CA SER A 50 -29.37 -15.63 -14.56
C SER A 50 -28.53 -15.92 -13.30
N GLU A 51 -28.03 -17.13 -13.17
CA GLU A 51 -27.12 -17.57 -12.12
C GLU A 51 -25.72 -16.94 -12.19
N HIS A 52 -25.10 -16.85 -13.38
CA HIS A 52 -23.82 -16.18 -13.58
C HIS A 52 -23.92 -14.67 -13.29
N LEU A 53 -25.03 -14.04 -13.67
CA LEU A 53 -25.28 -12.62 -13.40
C LEU A 53 -25.44 -12.37 -11.89
N ALA A 54 -26.18 -13.22 -11.19
CA ALA A 54 -26.32 -13.17 -9.74
C ALA A 54 -24.96 -13.36 -9.02
N GLY A 55 -24.13 -14.29 -9.52
CA GLY A 55 -22.76 -14.50 -9.03
C GLY A 55 -21.88 -13.26 -9.17
N ILE A 56 -21.90 -12.62 -10.34
CA ILE A 56 -21.14 -11.38 -10.60
C ILE A 56 -21.64 -10.24 -9.71
N GLN A 57 -22.96 -10.09 -9.53
CA GLN A 57 -23.52 -9.06 -8.64
C GLN A 57 -23.09 -9.27 -7.18
N LYS A 58 -23.11 -10.51 -6.69
CA LYS A 58 -22.64 -10.87 -5.34
C LYS A 58 -21.14 -10.59 -5.19
N ALA A 59 -20.32 -10.96 -6.17
CA ALA A 59 -18.90 -10.68 -6.18
C ALA A 59 -18.61 -9.17 -6.17
N LYS A 60 -19.35 -8.38 -6.97
CA LYS A 60 -19.22 -6.92 -7.02
C LYS A 60 -19.58 -6.27 -5.68
N LYS A 61 -20.68 -6.71 -5.04
CA LYS A 61 -21.07 -6.23 -3.71
C LYS A 61 -19.99 -6.53 -2.68
N TYR A 62 -19.49 -7.77 -2.67
CA TYR A 62 -18.43 -8.18 -1.76
C TYR A 62 -17.14 -7.37 -1.98
N ALA A 63 -16.72 -7.20 -3.24
CA ALA A 63 -15.53 -6.42 -3.58
C ALA A 63 -15.66 -4.96 -3.12
N MET A 64 -16.84 -4.35 -3.27
CA MET A 64 -17.12 -3.01 -2.77
C MET A 64 -16.99 -2.95 -1.25
N GLU A 65 -17.66 -3.83 -0.51
CA GLU A 65 -17.59 -3.89 0.97
C GLU A 65 -16.15 -4.09 1.46
N GLN A 66 -15.37 -4.97 0.81
CA GLN A 66 -13.96 -5.18 1.14
C GLN A 66 -13.11 -3.94 0.84
N SER A 67 -13.35 -3.26 -0.28
CA SER A 67 -12.60 -2.05 -0.62
C SER A 67 -12.80 -0.94 0.40
N ILE A 68 -14.05 -0.73 0.86
CA ILE A 68 -14.40 0.24 1.90
C ILE A 68 -13.70 -0.12 3.20
N LYS A 69 -13.80 -1.39 3.63
CA LYS A 69 -13.16 -1.87 4.87
C LYS A 69 -11.65 -1.70 4.84
N MET A 70 -11.01 -2.03 3.72
CA MET A 70 -9.56 -1.93 3.58
C MET A 70 -9.10 -0.46 3.58
N VAL A 71 -9.81 0.44 2.89
CA VAL A 71 -9.49 1.88 2.90
C VAL A 71 -9.64 2.43 4.31
N LEU A 72 -10.73 2.12 5.01
CA LEU A 72 -10.94 2.56 6.39
C LEU A 72 -9.86 2.03 7.33
N MET A 73 -9.51 0.74 7.24
CA MET A 73 -8.46 0.15 8.05
C MET A 73 -7.10 0.82 7.79
N LYS A 74 -6.75 1.09 6.53
CA LYS A 74 -5.53 1.81 6.17
C LYS A 74 -5.53 3.24 6.70
N GLN A 75 -6.67 3.94 6.62
CA GLN A 75 -6.81 5.30 7.14
C GLN A 75 -6.63 5.33 8.66
N THR A 76 -7.25 4.40 9.38
CA THR A 76 -7.09 4.25 10.83
C THR A 76 -5.64 3.95 11.20
N LEU A 77 -5.00 3.02 10.49
CA LEU A 77 -3.60 2.66 10.74
C LEU A 77 -2.66 3.85 10.49
N ALA A 78 -2.85 4.58 9.39
CA ALA A 78 -2.06 5.76 9.07
C ALA A 78 -2.23 6.85 10.14
N HIS A 79 -3.46 7.06 10.62
CA HIS A 79 -3.73 8.01 11.69
C HIS A 79 -3.06 7.60 13.01
N GLN A 80 -3.17 6.33 13.41
CA GLN A 80 -2.49 5.82 14.60
C GLN A 80 -0.96 5.92 14.49
N GLN A 81 -0.39 5.56 13.33
CA GLN A 81 1.06 5.67 13.09
C GLN A 81 1.54 7.13 13.14
N ALA A 82 0.78 8.07 12.57
CA ALA A 82 1.09 9.49 12.64
C ALA A 82 1.08 9.98 14.08
N GLN A 83 0.06 9.62 14.87
CA GLN A 83 -0.03 9.99 16.28
C GLN A 83 1.13 9.41 17.09
N ALA A 84 1.46 8.13 16.91
CA ALA A 84 2.59 7.48 17.57
C ALA A 84 3.92 8.18 17.25
N LYS A 85 4.14 8.54 15.98
CA LYS A 85 5.35 9.26 15.55
C LYS A 85 5.44 10.66 16.16
N THR A 86 4.32 11.38 16.28
CA THR A 86 4.31 12.69 16.97
C THR A 86 4.63 12.55 18.45
N LEU A 87 4.09 11.52 19.11
CA LEU A 87 4.36 11.27 20.53
C LEU A 87 5.85 10.93 20.76
N GLN A 88 6.45 10.07 19.93
CA GLN A 88 7.88 9.74 20.02
C GLN A 88 8.76 10.97 19.86
N LYS A 89 8.48 11.83 18.87
CA LYS A 89 9.20 13.10 18.69
C LYS A 89 9.05 14.01 19.91
N HIS A 90 7.85 14.09 20.48
CA HIS A 90 7.59 14.90 21.66
C HIS A 90 8.39 14.39 22.88
N GLN A 91 8.46 13.07 23.09
CA GLN A 91 9.24 12.49 24.20
C GLN A 91 10.72 12.89 24.13
N ALA A 92 11.34 12.85 22.94
CA ALA A 92 12.72 13.27 22.77
C ALA A 92 12.92 14.77 23.10
N ILE A 93 12.02 15.64 22.63
CA ILE A 93 12.09 17.09 22.92
C ILE A 93 11.95 17.35 24.43
N VAL A 94 11.06 16.64 25.13
CA VAL A 94 10.88 16.79 26.58
C VAL A 94 12.16 16.46 27.36
N LEU A 95 12.93 15.46 26.92
CA LEU A 95 14.23 15.16 27.53
C LEU A 95 15.26 16.27 27.28
N MET A 96 15.26 16.86 26.08
CA MET A 96 16.20 17.92 25.72
C MET A 96 15.91 19.26 26.42
N CYS A 97 14.65 19.56 26.72
CA CYS A 97 14.21 20.81 27.35
C CYS A 97 14.26 20.79 28.88
N ARG A 98 15.06 19.91 29.49
CA ARG A 98 15.24 19.81 30.94
C ARG A 98 16.71 20.03 31.28
N VAL A 99 16.96 20.95 32.21
CA VAL A 99 18.31 21.23 32.73
C VAL A 99 18.33 20.90 34.22
N TYR A 100 19.37 20.21 34.65
CA TYR A 100 19.64 19.94 36.06
C TYR A 100 20.65 20.96 36.57
N VAL A 101 20.30 21.61 37.67
CA VAL A 101 21.15 22.61 38.33
C VAL A 101 21.48 22.06 39.71
N GLY A 102 22.76 21.78 39.93
CA GLY A 102 23.28 21.30 41.22
C GLY A 102 23.83 22.44 42.07
N SER A 103 24.21 22.13 43.30
CA SER A 103 24.89 23.06 44.22
C SER A 103 24.13 24.38 44.44
N ILE A 104 22.80 24.29 44.51
CA ILE A 104 21.93 25.42 44.87
C ILE A 104 21.93 25.56 46.40
N ASN A 105 22.09 26.79 46.89
CA ASN A 105 21.97 27.09 48.32
C ASN A 105 20.53 26.82 48.80
N PHE A 106 20.39 26.23 50.00
CA PHE A 106 19.08 25.86 50.58
C PHE A 106 18.09 27.02 50.75
N GLU A 107 18.57 28.25 50.82
CA GLU A 107 17.72 29.44 51.01
C GLU A 107 17.12 29.95 49.68
N VAL A 108 17.61 29.45 48.55
CA VAL A 108 17.17 29.87 47.22
C VAL A 108 15.83 29.21 46.91
N LYS A 109 14.82 30.05 46.66
CA LYS A 109 13.48 29.61 46.26
C LYS A 109 13.36 29.49 44.74
N GLU A 110 12.29 28.82 44.29
CA GLU A 110 11.93 28.68 42.89
C GLU A 110 11.90 30.02 42.13
N ASP A 111 11.41 31.10 42.76
CA ASP A 111 11.29 32.43 42.13
C ASP A 111 12.63 33.01 41.68
N ALA A 112 13.68 32.88 42.52
CA ALA A 112 15.01 33.38 42.19
C ALA A 112 15.62 32.62 41.01
N ILE A 113 15.31 31.32 40.92
CA ILE A 113 15.76 30.45 39.83
C ILE A 113 14.98 30.81 38.56
N LYS A 114 13.69 31.12 38.68
CA LYS A 114 12.88 31.58 37.55
C LYS A 114 13.40 32.88 36.95
N GLU A 115 13.73 33.86 37.80
CA GLU A 115 14.36 35.13 37.38
C GLU A 115 15.72 34.91 36.69
N ALA A 116 16.57 34.07 37.27
CA ALA A 116 17.89 33.78 36.72
C ALA A 116 17.83 33.08 35.34
N PHE A 117 16.85 32.22 35.12
CA PHE A 117 16.67 31.48 33.86
C PHE A 117 15.71 32.16 32.86
N LEU A 118 15.04 33.25 33.26
CA LEU A 118 14.13 34.02 32.40
C LEU A 118 14.77 34.48 31.08
N PRO A 119 16.05 34.94 31.05
CA PRO A 119 16.71 35.34 29.80
C PRO A 119 16.91 34.19 28.81
N LEU A 120 16.92 32.94 29.29
CA LEU A 120 17.08 31.75 28.44
C LEU A 120 15.77 31.32 27.78
N GLY A 121 14.64 31.87 28.21
CA GLY A 121 13.33 31.63 27.63
C GLY A 121 12.24 31.31 28.66
N PRO A 122 10.99 31.11 28.21
CA PRO A 122 9.87 30.84 29.09
C PRO A 122 10.01 29.47 29.78
N ILE A 123 9.95 29.49 31.11
CA ILE A 123 10.05 28.29 31.96
C ILE A 123 8.66 27.70 32.19
N ARG A 124 8.49 26.42 31.85
CA ARG A 124 7.21 25.70 31.99
C ARG A 124 6.92 25.25 33.43
N SER A 125 7.93 24.73 34.12
CA SER A 125 7.82 24.17 35.47
C SER A 125 9.21 24.01 36.07
N ILE A 126 9.35 24.22 37.37
CA ILE A 126 10.56 23.92 38.13
C ILE A 126 10.19 22.86 39.17
N SER A 127 11.10 21.92 39.43
CA SER A 127 10.96 20.91 40.47
C SER A 127 12.23 20.94 41.30
N MET A 128 12.14 21.50 42.51
CA MET A 128 13.24 21.44 43.47
C MET A 128 13.24 20.09 44.19
N SER A 129 14.41 19.52 44.42
CA SER A 129 14.54 18.33 45.27
C SER A 129 14.27 18.73 46.71
N TRP A 130 13.19 18.20 47.27
CA TRP A 130 12.85 18.35 48.68
C TRP A 130 13.35 17.12 49.44
N ASP A 131 14.21 17.31 50.44
CA ASP A 131 14.57 16.28 51.39
C ASP A 131 13.51 16.21 52.51
N PRO A 132 12.74 15.11 52.60
CA PRO A 132 11.68 14.97 53.60
C PRO A 132 12.20 14.81 55.03
N ILE A 133 13.48 14.44 55.22
CA ILE A 133 14.05 14.22 56.56
C ILE A 133 14.50 15.55 57.18
N THR A 134 15.10 16.43 56.38
CA THR A 134 15.52 17.76 56.84
C THR A 134 14.47 18.85 56.60
N GLN A 135 13.36 18.53 55.92
CA GLN A 135 12.32 19.48 55.48
C GLN A 135 12.92 20.68 54.72
N ARG A 136 13.88 20.42 53.83
CA ARG A 136 14.52 21.44 53.00
C ARG A 136 14.61 21.02 51.54
#